data_AF-A0A0F4ZAV7-F1
#
_entry.id   AF-A0A0F4ZAV7-F1
#
_cell.length_a   1.000
_cell.length_b   1.000
_cell.length_c   1.000
_cell.angle_alpha   90.00
_cell.angle_beta   90.00
_cell.angle_gamma   90.00
#
_symmetry.space_group_name_H-M   'P 1'
#
loop_
_entity.id
_entity.type
_entity.pdbx_description
1 polymer ?
#
loop_
_entity_poly.entity_id
_entity_poly.type
_entity_poly.pdbx_seq_one_letter_code
_entity_poly.pdbx_strand_id
1 'polypeptide(L)'
;MAPSAIDTTAPVVVPVNTKLLKTAQFTSAELETALKEKDPLPAVLSNHKEPLRLSGALDKYEAFDVTPIIGREYVNVDLAELLNAPNSDELLRDLAITISQRGVVFFRKQDNLTNDLQKQLVQRLGELTGKPENSKLHIHPIHNSISGDDVDNQISVISSAQAKKLGLALGLNQNNTQSLRKQWHSDITFEPVPSDYTLLRMTQLPVTGGVKNNFPIYTAERGAPENVGELLEAVHPVIRTNPVTGWKSVFAVGSHVAHINGLTSEESRHFLDWFVQLVVENHDLQVRHKWHNVNDVAIWDNRSVYHAATPDYVFQGLGERSGSRTVGLGERPYLDLQS
;
A
#
# COMPACT_ATOMS: atom_id res chain seq x y z
N MET A 1 5.91 49.08 -13.31
CA MET A 1 4.97 49.75 -12.40
C MET A 1 3.62 49.83 -13.10
N ALA A 2 2.55 49.45 -12.42
CA ALA A 2 1.16 49.52 -12.85
C ALA A 2 0.27 49.66 -11.58
N PRO A 3 -0.96 50.21 -11.65
CA PRO A 3 -1.50 51.00 -10.55
C PRO A 3 -2.24 50.20 -9.46
N SER A 4 -2.29 50.81 -8.26
CA SER A 4 -3.25 50.47 -7.22
C SER A 4 -4.60 51.14 -7.50
N ALA A 5 -5.70 50.44 -7.21
CA ALA A 5 -7.01 51.03 -6.99
C ALA A 5 -7.51 50.55 -5.62
N ILE A 6 -7.84 51.48 -4.74
CA ILE A 6 -8.48 51.21 -3.44
C ILE A 6 -9.97 51.47 -3.60
N ASP A 7 -10.80 50.49 -3.25
CA ASP A 7 -12.26 50.62 -3.25
C ASP A 7 -12.80 50.10 -1.91
N THR A 8 -13.56 50.94 -1.20
CA THR A 8 -13.98 50.69 0.18
C THR A 8 -15.35 50.03 0.21
N THR A 9 -15.38 48.70 0.25
CA THR A 9 -16.62 47.93 0.42
C THR A 9 -16.94 47.70 1.89
N ALA A 10 -18.15 48.08 2.30
CA ALA A 10 -18.67 47.79 3.64
C ALA A 10 -19.08 46.31 3.74
N PRO A 11 -18.93 45.66 4.92
CA PRO A 11 -19.25 44.25 5.08
C PRO A 11 -20.77 43.99 5.06
N VAL A 12 -21.30 43.66 3.90
CA VAL A 12 -22.68 43.15 3.75
C VAL A 12 -22.70 41.71 4.25
N VAL A 13 -23.12 41.53 5.51
CA VAL A 13 -23.31 40.20 6.12
C VAL A 13 -24.51 39.52 5.50
N VAL A 14 -24.27 38.62 4.53
CA VAL A 14 -25.30 37.71 4.00
C VAL A 14 -25.47 36.55 5.00
N PRO A 15 -26.66 36.34 5.58
CA PRO A 15 -26.89 35.22 6.49
C PRO A 15 -26.89 33.90 5.69
N VAL A 16 -25.86 33.07 5.91
CA VAL A 16 -25.80 31.72 5.35
C VAL A 16 -26.86 30.86 6.03
N ASN A 17 -27.93 30.54 5.30
CA ASN A 17 -28.97 29.62 5.76
C ASN A 17 -28.45 28.17 5.68
N THR A 18 -27.64 27.79 6.66
CA THR A 18 -26.99 26.48 6.71
C THR A 18 -28.02 25.38 6.96
N LYS A 19 -28.34 24.58 5.94
CA LYS A 19 -28.95 23.24 6.12
C LYS A 19 -27.89 22.30 6.72
N LEU A 20 -27.62 22.49 8.01
CA LEU A 20 -26.84 21.54 8.79
C LEU A 20 -27.54 20.19 8.81
N LEU A 21 -26.89 19.17 8.26
CA LEU A 21 -27.07 17.81 8.77
C LEU A 21 -26.70 17.85 10.26
N LYS A 22 -27.45 17.14 11.10
CA LYS A 22 -27.22 17.13 12.56
C LYS A 22 -25.88 16.45 12.87
N THR A 23 -24.81 17.22 12.95
CA THR A 23 -23.57 16.80 13.62
C THR A 23 -23.86 16.58 15.09
N ALA A 24 -23.48 15.42 15.62
CA ALA A 24 -23.53 15.16 17.05
C ALA A 24 -22.54 16.12 17.75
N GLN A 25 -23.02 16.88 18.73
CA GLN A 25 -22.17 17.73 19.56
C GLN A 25 -21.58 16.88 20.68
N PHE A 26 -20.37 16.38 20.48
CA PHE A 26 -19.56 15.81 21.56
C PHE A 26 -18.98 16.94 22.42
N THR A 27 -19.05 16.78 23.73
CA THR A 27 -18.37 17.66 24.69
C THR A 27 -16.86 17.46 24.65
N SER A 28 -16.10 18.43 25.18
CA SER A 28 -14.64 18.29 25.29
C SER A 28 -14.20 17.08 26.11
N ALA A 29 -15.01 16.63 27.07
CA ALA A 29 -14.74 15.42 27.87
C ALA A 29 -14.98 14.13 27.09
N GLU A 30 -16.01 14.09 26.22
CA GLU A 30 -16.24 12.96 25.31
C GLU A 30 -15.17 12.91 24.22
N LEU A 31 -14.74 14.07 23.69
CA LEU A 31 -13.58 14.16 22.80
C LEU A 31 -12.30 13.68 23.48
N GLU A 32 -12.00 14.13 24.70
CA GLU A 32 -10.84 13.63 25.46
C GLU A 32 -10.91 12.14 25.77
N THR A 33 -12.11 11.58 25.97
CA THR A 33 -12.30 10.14 26.24
C THR A 33 -12.12 9.33 24.96
N ALA A 34 -12.74 9.75 23.86
CA ALA A 34 -12.55 9.14 22.54
C ALA A 34 -11.11 9.27 22.01
N LEU A 35 -10.35 10.28 22.47
CA LEU A 35 -8.90 10.40 22.20
C LEU A 35 -8.04 9.52 23.12
N LYS A 36 -8.55 9.09 24.29
CA LYS A 36 -7.88 8.16 25.21
C LYS A 36 -8.18 6.69 24.90
N GLU A 37 -9.29 6.41 24.22
CA GLU A 37 -9.65 5.07 23.71
C GLU A 37 -9.09 4.77 22.30
N LYS A 38 -8.46 5.76 21.65
CA LYS A 38 -7.87 5.59 20.30
C LYS A 38 -6.52 4.89 20.33
N ASP A 39 -6.20 4.30 19.17
CA ASP A 39 -4.95 3.61 18.84
C ASP A 39 -3.73 4.38 19.39
N PRO A 40 -2.88 3.75 20.24
CA PRO A 40 -1.82 4.46 20.95
C PRO A 40 -0.84 5.15 19.99
N LEU A 41 -0.36 6.33 20.40
CA LEU A 41 0.57 7.11 19.59
C LEU A 41 1.80 6.27 19.18
N PRO A 42 2.23 6.34 17.91
CA PRO A 42 3.33 5.55 17.36
C PRO A 42 4.59 5.59 18.22
N ALA A 43 5.20 4.41 18.40
CA ALA A 43 6.43 4.29 19.17
C ALA A 43 7.58 5.05 18.48
N VAL A 44 8.25 5.92 19.24
CA VAL A 44 9.60 6.38 18.93
C VAL A 44 10.55 5.45 19.67
N LEU A 45 11.32 4.65 18.93
CA LEU A 45 12.21 3.63 19.48
C LEU A 45 13.63 4.15 19.66
N SER A 46 14.31 3.61 20.67
CA SER A 46 15.71 3.89 21.01
C SER A 46 16.60 2.63 21.01
N ASN A 47 16.01 1.46 20.84
CA ASN A 47 16.67 0.17 20.68
C ASN A 47 16.99 -0.08 19.20
N HIS A 48 18.01 0.60 18.68
CA HIS A 48 18.42 0.48 17.28
C HIS A 48 18.67 -0.97 16.85
N LYS A 49 18.23 -1.33 15.64
CA LYS A 49 18.48 -2.61 14.99
C LYS A 49 19.27 -2.37 13.70
N GLU A 50 20.49 -2.88 13.68
CA GLU A 50 21.38 -2.86 12.51
C GLU A 50 20.67 -3.40 11.24
N PRO A 51 20.83 -2.74 10.07
CA PRO A 51 20.29 -3.22 8.81
C PRO A 51 20.73 -4.64 8.45
N LEU A 52 19.78 -5.43 7.90
CA LEU A 52 20.03 -6.78 7.45
C LEU A 52 20.92 -6.78 6.19
N ARG A 53 21.97 -7.60 6.23
CA ARG A 53 22.94 -7.77 5.15
C ARG A 53 22.65 -9.03 4.34
N LEU A 54 22.87 -8.97 3.03
CA LEU A 54 22.81 -10.13 2.13
C LEU A 54 23.90 -11.16 2.50
N SER A 55 23.66 -12.45 2.26
CA SER A 55 24.72 -13.48 2.26
C SER A 55 25.38 -13.65 0.88
N GLY A 56 24.69 -13.24 -0.19
CA GLY A 56 25.09 -13.47 -1.59
C GLY A 56 24.42 -14.71 -2.20
N ALA A 57 23.44 -15.32 -1.52
CA ALA A 57 22.77 -16.54 -1.98
C ALA A 57 22.09 -16.41 -3.36
N LEU A 58 21.74 -15.17 -3.75
CA LEU A 58 21.12 -14.84 -5.03
C LEU A 58 22.11 -14.41 -6.13
N ASP A 59 23.39 -14.21 -5.82
CA ASP A 59 24.39 -13.67 -6.78
C ASP A 59 24.66 -14.58 -7.98
N LYS A 60 24.25 -15.85 -7.88
CA LYS A 60 24.30 -16.86 -8.95
C LYS A 60 23.18 -16.74 -9.99
N TYR A 61 22.14 -15.95 -9.74
CA TYR A 61 21.01 -15.78 -10.66
C TYR A 61 21.19 -14.53 -11.53
N GLU A 62 20.80 -14.62 -12.80
CA GLU A 62 20.80 -13.49 -13.71
C GLU A 62 19.74 -12.47 -13.28
N ALA A 63 20.13 -11.20 -13.16
CA ALA A 63 19.24 -10.11 -12.78
C ALA A 63 19.74 -8.77 -13.32
N PHE A 64 18.83 -7.82 -13.51
CA PHE A 64 19.18 -6.43 -13.85
C PHE A 64 18.31 -5.43 -13.08
N ASP A 65 18.87 -4.27 -12.77
CA ASP A 65 18.15 -3.17 -12.15
C ASP A 65 17.36 -2.38 -13.20
N VAL A 66 16.05 -2.20 -12.97
CA VAL A 66 15.12 -1.65 -13.96
C VAL A 66 15.21 -0.12 -14.04
N THR A 67 15.51 0.54 -12.91
CA THR A 67 16.04 1.90 -12.85
C THR A 67 17.22 1.92 -11.87
N PRO A 68 18.07 2.97 -11.86
CA PRO A 68 19.18 3.05 -10.91
C PRO A 68 18.75 2.93 -9.44
N ILE A 69 17.61 3.54 -9.06
CA ILE A 69 17.18 3.62 -7.65
C ILE A 69 16.16 2.53 -7.29
N ILE A 70 15.24 2.18 -8.19
CA ILE A 70 14.09 1.33 -7.88
C ILE A 70 13.86 0.25 -8.95
N GLY A 71 13.46 -0.95 -8.51
CA GLY A 71 13.17 -2.08 -9.38
C GLY A 71 14.40 -2.94 -9.70
N ARG A 72 14.22 -4.26 -9.57
CA ARG A 72 15.11 -5.30 -10.11
C ARG A 72 14.29 -6.38 -10.78
N GLU A 73 14.66 -6.85 -11.96
CA GLU A 73 14.02 -8.00 -12.60
C GLU A 73 14.99 -9.19 -12.58
N TYR A 74 14.52 -10.33 -12.08
CA TYR A 74 15.23 -11.59 -12.05
C TYR A 74 14.90 -12.40 -13.31
N VAL A 75 15.95 -12.81 -14.02
CA VAL A 75 15.85 -13.43 -15.35
C VAL A 75 15.98 -14.95 -15.17
N ASN A 76 15.04 -15.70 -15.76
CA ASN A 76 14.99 -17.17 -15.70
C ASN A 76 14.96 -17.77 -14.27
N VAL A 77 14.45 -17.03 -13.28
CA VAL A 77 14.29 -17.51 -11.90
C VAL A 77 12.86 -18.00 -11.64
N ASP A 78 12.73 -19.16 -11.01
CA ASP A 78 11.48 -19.78 -10.60
C ASP A 78 11.29 -19.69 -9.08
N LEU A 79 10.23 -19.02 -8.64
CA LEU A 79 9.91 -18.80 -7.23
C LEU A 79 9.50 -20.09 -6.49
N ALA A 80 8.93 -21.08 -7.19
CA ALA A 80 8.61 -22.37 -6.59
C ALA A 80 9.89 -23.22 -6.41
N GLU A 81 10.87 -23.12 -7.32
CA GLU A 81 12.19 -23.70 -7.09
C GLU A 81 12.92 -23.03 -5.90
N LEU A 82 12.89 -21.70 -5.77
CA LEU A 82 13.46 -21.01 -4.61
C LEU A 82 12.81 -21.45 -3.28
N LEU A 83 11.48 -21.62 -3.26
CA LEU A 83 10.73 -22.09 -2.08
C LEU A 83 11.13 -23.50 -1.63
N ASN A 84 11.36 -24.41 -2.59
CA ASN A 84 11.65 -25.82 -2.37
C ASN A 84 13.15 -26.16 -2.30
N ALA A 85 14.04 -25.18 -2.53
CA ALA A 85 15.48 -25.37 -2.48
C ALA A 85 15.98 -25.79 -1.08
N PRO A 86 17.04 -26.62 -0.98
CA PRO A 86 17.63 -27.01 0.32
C PRO A 86 18.12 -25.85 1.19
N ASN A 87 18.50 -24.71 0.59
CA ASN A 87 18.84 -23.47 1.30
C ASN A 87 17.78 -22.36 1.09
N SER A 88 16.50 -22.74 0.95
CA SER A 88 15.39 -21.81 0.69
C SER A 88 15.29 -20.66 1.70
N ASP A 89 15.54 -20.87 2.99
CA ASP A 89 15.53 -19.78 3.98
C ASP A 89 16.58 -18.71 3.69
N GLU A 90 17.75 -19.10 3.19
CA GLU A 90 18.82 -18.17 2.83
C GLU A 90 18.44 -17.37 1.56
N LEU A 91 17.98 -18.08 0.54
CA LEU A 91 17.53 -17.51 -0.75
C LEU A 91 16.37 -16.53 -0.56
N LEU A 92 15.39 -16.89 0.27
CA LEU A 92 14.20 -16.05 0.52
C LEU A 92 14.51 -14.88 1.45
N ARG A 93 15.44 -15.04 2.40
CA ARG A 93 15.93 -13.91 3.22
C ARG A 93 16.65 -12.88 2.36
N ASP A 94 17.56 -13.30 1.49
CA ASP A 94 18.27 -12.39 0.58
C ASP A 94 17.32 -11.79 -0.46
N LEU A 95 16.27 -12.51 -0.87
CA LEU A 95 15.19 -11.96 -1.70
C LEU A 95 14.42 -10.87 -0.95
N ALA A 96 14.01 -11.10 0.29
CA ALA A 96 13.31 -10.12 1.13
C ALA A 96 14.13 -8.84 1.35
N ILE A 97 15.44 -8.97 1.61
CA ILE A 97 16.38 -7.85 1.72
C ILE A 97 16.51 -7.13 0.38
N THR A 98 16.64 -7.86 -0.73
CA THR A 98 16.71 -7.25 -2.07
C THR A 98 15.44 -6.48 -2.42
N ILE A 99 14.26 -7.02 -2.07
CA ILE A 99 12.98 -6.30 -2.23
C ILE A 99 12.98 -5.01 -1.41
N SER A 100 13.41 -5.05 -0.14
CA SER A 100 13.49 -3.83 0.68
C SER A 100 14.53 -2.81 0.19
N GLN A 101 15.65 -3.24 -0.38
CA GLN A 101 16.70 -2.37 -0.93
C GLN A 101 16.41 -1.84 -2.34
N ARG A 102 15.58 -2.54 -3.12
CA ARG A 102 15.20 -2.15 -4.50
C ARG A 102 13.75 -1.68 -4.60
N GLY A 103 13.03 -1.63 -3.47
CA GLY A 103 11.60 -1.37 -3.33
C GLY A 103 10.70 -2.49 -3.88
N VAL A 104 10.94 -2.89 -5.12
CA VAL A 104 10.15 -3.89 -5.86
C VAL A 104 11.08 -4.78 -6.69
N VAL A 105 10.73 -6.05 -6.81
CA VAL A 105 11.36 -6.99 -7.75
C VAL A 105 10.32 -7.63 -8.66
N PHE A 106 10.77 -8.11 -9.82
CA PHE A 106 9.93 -8.71 -10.85
C PHE A 106 10.43 -10.08 -11.29
N PHE A 107 9.48 -10.95 -11.62
CA PHE A 107 9.70 -12.27 -12.21
C PHE A 107 8.72 -12.50 -13.37
N ARG A 108 9.07 -13.36 -14.33
CA ARG A 108 8.25 -13.65 -15.52
C ARG A 108 7.76 -15.10 -15.50
N LYS A 109 6.58 -15.36 -16.07
CA LYS A 109 6.05 -16.72 -16.35
C LYS A 109 6.18 -17.73 -15.18
N GLN A 110 5.72 -17.34 -13.98
CA GLN A 110 5.76 -18.18 -12.78
C GLN A 110 4.63 -19.21 -12.80
N ASP A 111 4.60 -20.05 -13.83
CA ASP A 111 3.44 -20.86 -14.23
C ASP A 111 3.10 -22.01 -13.27
N ASN A 112 4.05 -22.39 -12.40
CA ASN A 112 3.89 -23.37 -11.32
C ASN A 112 3.58 -22.74 -9.94
N LEU A 113 3.65 -21.41 -9.79
CA LEU A 113 3.45 -20.70 -8.53
C LEU A 113 1.96 -20.68 -8.17
N THR A 114 1.49 -21.69 -7.45
CA THR A 114 0.09 -21.80 -6.98
C THR A 114 -0.27 -20.71 -5.95
N ASN A 115 -1.56 -20.59 -5.61
CA ASN A 115 -1.98 -19.69 -4.52
C ASN A 115 -1.34 -20.07 -3.17
N ASP A 116 -1.18 -21.35 -2.87
CA ASP A 116 -0.55 -21.79 -1.61
C ASP A 116 0.96 -21.52 -1.58
N LEU A 117 1.65 -21.69 -2.70
CA LEU A 117 3.07 -21.30 -2.80
C LEU A 117 3.25 -19.78 -2.74
N GLN A 118 2.35 -19.02 -3.38
CA GLN A 118 2.29 -17.55 -3.27
C GLN A 118 2.08 -17.09 -1.81
N LYS A 119 1.18 -17.75 -1.06
CA LYS A 119 0.95 -17.49 0.38
C LYS A 119 2.17 -17.83 1.23
N GLN A 120 2.76 -19.01 1.04
CA GLN A 120 3.98 -19.44 1.75
C GLN A 120 5.16 -18.49 1.50
N LEU A 121 5.34 -18.02 0.27
CA LEU A 121 6.38 -17.06 -0.09
C LEU A 121 6.23 -15.75 0.68
N VAL A 122 5.07 -15.10 0.58
CA VAL A 122 4.83 -13.80 1.26
C VAL A 122 4.97 -13.92 2.78
N GLN A 123 4.51 -15.02 3.38
CA GLN A 123 4.68 -15.23 4.82
C GLN A 123 6.14 -15.42 5.21
N ARG A 124 6.91 -16.25 4.48
CA ARG A 124 8.34 -16.51 4.76
C ARG A 124 9.22 -15.28 4.55
N LEU A 125 8.95 -14.41 3.56
CA LEU A 125 9.71 -13.16 3.36
C LEU A 125 9.70 -12.27 4.62
N GLY A 126 8.53 -12.14 5.25
CA GLY A 126 8.39 -11.41 6.52
C GLY A 126 9.02 -12.14 7.71
N GLU A 127 8.78 -13.44 7.85
CA GLU A 127 9.31 -14.24 8.97
C GLU A 127 10.86 -14.27 8.97
N LEU A 128 11.48 -14.46 7.80
CA LEU A 128 12.94 -14.47 7.62
C LEU A 128 13.61 -13.11 7.78
N THR A 129 12.84 -12.02 7.76
CA THR A 129 13.33 -10.65 8.09
C THR A 129 13.01 -10.23 9.53
N GLY A 130 12.31 -11.09 10.29
CA GLY A 130 12.02 -10.90 11.71
C GLY A 130 10.80 -10.03 11.98
N LYS A 131 9.71 -10.22 11.23
CA LYS A 131 8.39 -9.68 11.60
C LYS A 131 7.83 -10.34 12.89
N PRO A 132 6.84 -9.73 13.56
CA PRO A 132 6.22 -10.34 14.74
C PRO A 132 5.54 -11.68 14.45
N GLU A 133 5.65 -12.65 15.35
CA GLU A 133 5.11 -14.02 15.14
C GLU A 133 3.59 -14.04 14.92
N ASN A 134 2.86 -13.09 15.51
CA ASN A 134 1.40 -12.91 15.37
C ASN A 134 1.00 -12.21 14.06
N SER A 135 1.94 -11.75 13.25
CA SER A 135 1.65 -11.04 11.98
C SER A 135 1.66 -12.03 10.81
N LYS A 136 0.45 -12.43 10.39
CA LYS A 136 0.23 -13.44 9.34
C LYS A 136 -0.13 -12.80 8.00
N LEU A 137 -0.86 -13.52 7.16
CA LEU A 137 -1.37 -13.03 5.88
C LEU A 137 -2.68 -12.28 6.09
N HIS A 138 -2.83 -11.14 5.42
CA HIS A 138 -3.97 -10.25 5.58
C HIS A 138 -5.24 -10.79 4.89
N ILE A 139 -6.40 -10.53 5.50
CA ILE A 139 -7.72 -10.72 4.88
C ILE A 139 -8.29 -9.34 4.57
N HIS A 140 -8.33 -8.96 3.28
CA HIS A 140 -8.75 -7.60 2.90
C HIS A 140 -10.22 -7.35 3.29
N PRO A 141 -10.55 -6.26 4.01
CA PRO A 141 -11.89 -6.07 4.58
C PRO A 141 -13.02 -6.06 3.54
N ILE A 142 -12.72 -5.71 2.28
CA ILE A 142 -13.69 -5.50 1.18
C ILE A 142 -13.43 -6.43 -0.04
N HIS A 143 -12.32 -7.17 -0.07
CA HIS A 143 -11.88 -7.96 -1.25
C HIS A 143 -11.41 -9.35 -0.83
N ASN A 144 -12.40 -10.14 -0.39
CA ASN A 144 -12.29 -11.43 0.29
C ASN A 144 -13.38 -12.39 -0.21
N SER A 145 -13.40 -13.63 0.29
CA SER A 145 -14.35 -14.67 -0.17
C SER A 145 -15.82 -14.36 0.15
N ILE A 146 -16.06 -13.48 1.14
CA ILE A 146 -17.41 -13.06 1.55
C ILE A 146 -17.96 -11.95 0.62
N SER A 147 -17.09 -11.33 -0.18
CA SER A 147 -17.40 -10.20 -1.07
C SER A 147 -17.35 -10.57 -2.56
N GLY A 148 -17.27 -11.85 -2.92
CA GLY A 148 -17.10 -12.28 -4.32
C GLY A 148 -17.27 -13.79 -4.54
N ASP A 149 -16.81 -14.25 -5.69
CA ASP A 149 -16.92 -15.66 -6.13
C ASP A 149 -15.63 -16.47 -5.86
N ASP A 150 -14.69 -15.92 -5.06
CA ASP A 150 -13.48 -16.59 -4.60
C ASP A 150 -13.75 -17.36 -3.29
N VAL A 151 -12.91 -18.36 -2.97
CA VAL A 151 -12.99 -19.20 -1.77
C VAL A 151 -11.87 -18.93 -0.76
N ASP A 152 -10.79 -18.24 -1.15
CA ASP A 152 -9.63 -17.99 -0.28
C ASP A 152 -9.60 -16.54 0.24
N ASN A 153 -9.79 -16.36 1.55
CA ASN A 153 -9.78 -15.04 2.18
C ASN A 153 -8.39 -14.36 2.22
N GLN A 154 -7.30 -15.10 2.02
CA GLN A 154 -5.92 -14.59 1.99
C GLN A 154 -5.44 -14.26 0.55
N ILE A 155 -6.33 -14.40 -0.44
CA ILE A 155 -6.13 -13.97 -1.82
C ILE A 155 -7.14 -12.87 -2.13
N SER A 156 -6.65 -11.69 -2.55
CA SER A 156 -7.51 -10.70 -3.18
C SER A 156 -7.39 -10.81 -4.71
N VAL A 157 -8.46 -11.25 -5.38
CA VAL A 157 -8.55 -11.21 -6.83
C VAL A 157 -8.76 -9.77 -7.30
N ILE A 158 -7.72 -9.19 -7.88
CA ILE A 158 -7.72 -7.85 -8.46
C ILE A 158 -8.22 -7.94 -9.91
N SER A 159 -9.51 -8.25 -10.05
CA SER A 159 -10.17 -8.41 -11.34
C SER A 159 -10.93 -7.16 -11.77
N SER A 160 -10.75 -6.73 -13.03
CA SER A 160 -11.55 -5.65 -13.63
C SER A 160 -12.98 -6.10 -13.97
N ALA A 161 -13.20 -7.39 -14.19
CA ALA A 161 -14.51 -7.99 -14.42
C ALA A 161 -15.31 -8.02 -13.10
N GLN A 162 -14.67 -8.51 -12.04
CA GLN A 162 -15.22 -8.48 -10.69
C GLN A 162 -15.46 -7.03 -10.25
N ALA A 163 -14.52 -6.11 -10.51
CA ALA A 163 -14.76 -4.69 -10.31
C ALA A 163 -16.00 -4.19 -11.07
N LYS A 164 -16.13 -4.45 -12.37
CA LYS A 164 -17.31 -4.02 -13.14
C LYS A 164 -18.62 -4.59 -12.58
N LYS A 165 -18.64 -5.86 -12.17
CA LYS A 165 -19.77 -6.54 -11.49
C LYS A 165 -20.10 -5.87 -10.16
N LEU A 166 -19.08 -5.52 -9.39
CA LEU A 166 -19.16 -4.88 -8.08
C LEU A 166 -19.32 -3.34 -8.16
N GLY A 167 -19.70 -2.75 -9.31
CA GLY A 167 -19.90 -1.29 -9.44
C GLY A 167 -18.63 -0.42 -9.28
N LEU A 168 -17.46 -1.04 -9.38
CA LEU A 168 -16.18 -0.60 -8.82
C LEU A 168 -15.37 0.25 -9.88
N ALA A 169 -15.20 1.59 -9.75
CA ALA A 169 -14.72 2.48 -10.86
C ALA A 169 -13.82 3.76 -10.61
N LEU A 170 -12.88 3.83 -9.63
CA LEU A 170 -11.85 4.88 -9.34
C LEU A 170 -12.30 6.35 -9.19
N GLY A 171 -13.57 6.69 -9.44
CA GLY A 171 -13.94 8.08 -9.73
C GLY A 171 -13.49 8.55 -11.12
N LEU A 172 -13.17 7.60 -12.02
CA LEU A 172 -12.82 7.88 -13.41
C LEU A 172 -14.08 8.12 -14.25
N ASN A 173 -14.67 9.28 -14.02
CA ASN A 173 -15.56 9.89 -14.99
C ASN A 173 -14.73 10.28 -16.22
N GLN A 174 -15.20 9.99 -17.45
CA GLN A 174 -14.49 10.33 -18.69
C GLN A 174 -14.18 11.84 -18.80
N ASN A 175 -14.97 12.69 -18.13
CA ASN A 175 -14.78 14.14 -18.10
C ASN A 175 -13.80 14.61 -17.01
N ASN A 176 -13.28 13.73 -16.16
CA ASN A 176 -12.42 14.09 -15.04
C ASN A 176 -10.94 13.96 -15.44
N THR A 177 -10.34 15.05 -15.92
CA THR A 177 -8.90 15.17 -16.28
C THR A 177 -7.96 15.13 -15.06
N GLN A 178 -8.43 14.62 -13.93
CA GLN A 178 -7.77 14.68 -12.64
C GLN A 178 -6.59 13.71 -12.58
N SER A 179 -5.41 14.27 -12.30
CA SER A 179 -4.16 13.50 -12.26
C SER A 179 -4.23 12.39 -11.22
N LEU A 180 -3.81 11.17 -11.58
CA LEU A 180 -3.84 9.96 -10.76
C LEU A 180 -2.91 9.99 -9.52
N ARG A 181 -2.32 11.15 -9.20
CA ARG A 181 -1.46 11.40 -8.05
C ARG A 181 -2.07 10.92 -6.72
N LYS A 182 -3.38 11.11 -6.53
CA LYS A 182 -4.09 10.66 -5.31
C LYS A 182 -4.41 9.15 -5.27
N GLN A 183 -4.00 8.38 -6.29
CA GLN A 183 -4.07 6.91 -6.31
C GLN A 183 -2.77 6.22 -5.92
N TRP A 184 -1.69 6.98 -5.68
CA TRP A 184 -0.48 6.43 -5.06
C TRP A 184 -0.75 6.11 -3.58
N HIS A 185 -0.34 4.93 -3.14
CA HIS A 185 -0.51 4.45 -1.77
C HIS A 185 0.45 3.29 -1.48
N SER A 186 0.71 3.03 -0.19
CA SER A 186 1.17 1.72 0.29
C SER A 186 -0.06 0.89 0.69
N ASP A 187 0.02 -0.45 0.66
CA ASP A 187 -1.12 -1.29 1.01
C ASP A 187 -1.51 -1.19 2.49
N ILE A 188 -2.83 -1.14 2.73
CA ILE A 188 -3.50 -1.34 4.03
C ILE A 188 -3.01 -0.46 5.20
N THR A 189 -2.52 0.75 4.91
CA THR A 189 -2.10 1.76 5.91
C THR A 189 -3.28 2.41 6.68
N PHE A 190 -4.36 1.66 6.88
CA PHE A 190 -5.53 1.97 7.70
C PHE A 190 -5.74 0.91 8.80
N GLU A 191 -4.93 -0.15 8.81
CA GLU A 191 -4.87 -1.17 9.86
C GLU A 191 -3.76 -0.82 10.88
N PRO A 192 -3.95 -1.05 12.19
CA PRO A 192 -2.91 -0.81 13.20
C PRO A 192 -1.59 -1.55 12.92
N VAL A 193 -1.68 -2.78 12.39
CA VAL A 193 -0.55 -3.54 11.84
C VAL A 193 -0.67 -3.59 10.32
N PRO A 194 -0.04 -2.66 9.57
CA PRO A 194 -0.11 -2.62 8.11
C PRO A 194 0.85 -3.61 7.45
N SER A 195 0.91 -3.57 6.12
CA SER A 195 1.65 -4.56 5.33
C SER A 195 3.17 -4.45 5.39
N ASP A 196 3.84 -5.61 5.28
CA ASP A 196 5.24 -5.70 4.87
C ASP A 196 5.34 -5.95 3.35
N TYR A 197 5.41 -7.21 2.94
CA TYR A 197 5.58 -7.60 1.55
C TYR A 197 4.23 -7.90 0.90
N THR A 198 4.01 -7.37 -0.30
CA THR A 198 2.87 -7.74 -1.16
C THR A 198 3.40 -8.43 -2.42
N LEU A 199 2.77 -9.54 -2.82
CA LEU A 199 2.97 -10.21 -4.10
C LEU A 199 1.71 -10.10 -4.97
N LEU A 200 1.87 -9.71 -6.23
CA LEU A 200 0.82 -9.73 -7.25
C LEU A 200 1.23 -10.61 -8.43
N ARG A 201 0.53 -11.74 -8.64
CA ARG A 201 0.68 -12.62 -9.80
C ARG A 201 -0.45 -12.35 -10.80
N MET A 202 -0.12 -12.10 -12.06
CA MET A 202 -1.11 -11.81 -13.11
C MET A 202 -1.75 -13.09 -13.67
N THR A 203 -2.93 -13.46 -13.17
CA THR A 203 -3.67 -14.67 -13.58
C THR A 203 -4.42 -14.52 -14.91
N GLN A 204 -4.79 -13.30 -15.31
CA GLN A 204 -5.38 -12.99 -16.60
C GLN A 204 -4.79 -11.67 -17.12
N LEU A 205 -4.03 -11.74 -18.21
CA LEU A 205 -3.53 -10.52 -18.84
C LEU A 205 -4.62 -9.82 -19.65
N PRO A 206 -4.78 -8.50 -19.43
CA PRO A 206 -5.63 -7.64 -20.24
C PRO A 206 -4.85 -7.01 -21.40
N VAL A 207 -5.55 -6.23 -22.25
CA VAL A 207 -4.93 -5.12 -22.97
C VAL A 207 -5.06 -3.83 -22.09
N THR A 208 -4.55 -3.94 -20.84
CA THR A 208 -4.88 -3.13 -19.62
C THR A 208 -6.39 -3.07 -19.25
N GLY A 209 -6.74 -2.61 -17.99
CA GLY A 209 -8.83 -1.16 -16.66
C GLY A 209 -10.11 -1.65 -15.81
N GLY A 210 -10.16 -1.46 -14.46
CA GLY A 210 -11.36 -1.62 -13.57
C GLY A 210 -11.03 -1.38 -12.06
N VAL A 211 -11.98 -1.12 -11.09
CA VAL A 211 -11.59 -0.52 -9.75
C VAL A 211 -12.36 -0.63 -8.36
N LYS A 212 -13.15 0.38 -7.83
CA LYS A 212 -13.51 0.69 -6.37
C LYS A 212 -15.00 1.20 -6.15
N ASN A 213 -15.93 0.53 -5.38
CA ASN A 213 -17.18 1.02 -4.67
C ASN A 213 -18.22 -0.02 -4.06
N ASN A 214 -18.42 -0.03 -2.72
CA ASN A 214 -19.65 -0.42 -1.93
C ASN A 214 -20.01 -1.91 -1.56
N PHE A 215 -19.36 -2.50 -0.52
CA PHE A 215 -19.56 -3.90 -0.03
C PHE A 215 -19.68 -4.04 1.49
N PRO A 216 -20.19 -5.18 2.03
CA PRO A 216 -20.03 -5.54 3.43
C PRO A 216 -18.55 -5.61 3.84
N ILE A 217 -18.27 -5.32 5.11
CA ILE A 217 -16.92 -5.31 5.68
C ILE A 217 -16.68 -6.61 6.46
N TYR A 218 -15.46 -7.17 6.36
CA TYR A 218 -15.01 -8.28 7.19
C TYR A 218 -14.43 -7.79 8.52
N THR A 219 -15.08 -8.17 9.62
CA THR A 219 -14.92 -7.57 10.96
C THR A 219 -14.17 -8.43 11.97
N ALA A 220 -13.89 -9.70 11.63
CA ALA A 220 -13.02 -10.58 12.41
C ALA A 220 -11.53 -10.27 12.14
N GLU A 221 -10.62 -11.05 12.73
CA GLU A 221 -9.18 -10.82 12.67
C GLU A 221 -8.63 -10.89 11.23
N ARG A 222 -8.04 -9.79 10.75
CA ARG A 222 -7.50 -9.63 9.38
C ARG A 222 -6.00 -9.94 9.30
N GLY A 223 -5.57 -10.98 10.02
CA GLY A 223 -4.21 -11.53 9.99
C GLY A 223 -3.28 -11.11 11.14
N ALA A 224 -3.73 -10.22 12.02
CA ALA A 224 -3.09 -9.91 13.31
C ALA A 224 -4.18 -9.50 14.32
N PRO A 225 -4.03 -9.78 15.62
CA PRO A 225 -5.09 -9.58 16.64
C PRO A 225 -5.65 -8.16 16.77
N GLU A 226 -4.90 -7.16 16.31
CA GLU A 226 -5.25 -5.73 16.38
C GLU A 226 -6.04 -5.27 15.15
N ASN A 227 -6.00 -6.02 14.05
CA ASN A 227 -6.64 -5.70 12.79
C ASN A 227 -8.06 -6.30 12.75
N VAL A 228 -8.97 -5.73 13.54
CA VAL A 228 -10.35 -6.21 13.76
C VAL A 228 -11.39 -5.10 13.53
N GLY A 229 -12.68 -5.42 13.67
CA GLY A 229 -13.77 -4.43 13.70
C GLY A 229 -14.18 -3.84 12.35
N GLU A 230 -15.13 -2.91 12.37
CA GLU A 230 -15.67 -2.25 11.16
C GLU A 230 -14.98 -0.92 10.83
N LEU A 231 -14.38 -0.27 11.83
CA LEU A 231 -13.71 1.02 11.70
C LEU A 231 -12.27 0.81 11.22
N LEU A 232 -12.00 1.24 9.99
CA LEU A 232 -10.67 1.22 9.39
C LEU A 232 -9.97 2.57 9.66
N GLU A 233 -9.54 2.78 10.91
CA GLU A 233 -8.76 3.93 11.36
C GLU A 233 -7.56 3.46 12.21
N ALA A 234 -6.37 3.96 11.92
CA ALA A 234 -5.14 3.72 12.67
C ALA A 234 -4.28 4.99 12.74
N VAL A 235 -3.43 5.11 13.77
CA VAL A 235 -2.51 6.25 13.92
C VAL A 235 -1.09 5.77 13.62
N HIS A 236 -0.41 6.48 12.71
CA HIS A 236 0.90 6.10 12.19
C HIS A 236 1.86 7.30 12.20
N PRO A 237 3.19 7.08 12.30
CA PRO A 237 4.15 8.16 12.31
C PRO A 237 4.35 8.66 10.87
N VAL A 238 4.43 10.00 10.70
CA VAL A 238 4.61 10.63 9.37
C VAL A 238 5.86 10.12 8.66
N ILE A 239 6.93 9.84 9.42
CA ILE A 239 8.12 9.13 8.98
C ILE A 239 8.20 7.80 9.75
N ARG A 240 8.32 6.67 9.04
CA ARG A 240 8.63 5.36 9.65
C ARG A 240 10.05 4.90 9.35
N THR A 241 10.59 4.04 10.19
CA THR A 241 11.78 3.24 9.87
C THR A 241 11.36 1.92 9.20
N ASN A 242 12.18 1.41 8.27
CA ASN A 242 12.09 0.06 7.72
C ASN A 242 13.04 -0.88 8.52
N PRO A 243 12.55 -1.96 9.17
CA PRO A 243 13.33 -2.82 10.05
C PRO A 243 14.31 -3.76 9.33
N VAL A 244 14.34 -3.72 8.00
CA VAL A 244 15.25 -4.50 7.14
C VAL A 244 16.44 -3.67 6.69
N THR A 245 16.21 -2.41 6.30
CA THR A 245 17.25 -1.53 5.72
C THR A 245 17.70 -0.40 6.64
N GLY A 246 16.99 -0.14 7.75
CA GLY A 246 17.16 1.05 8.59
C GLY A 246 16.62 2.33 7.95
N TRP A 247 16.21 2.31 6.69
CA TRP A 247 15.81 3.49 5.93
C TRP A 247 14.57 4.15 6.52
N LYS A 248 14.52 5.47 6.45
CA LYS A 248 13.38 6.28 6.89
C LYS A 248 12.52 6.63 5.67
N SER A 249 11.20 6.43 5.77
CA SER A 249 10.26 6.63 4.66
C SER A 249 9.04 7.45 5.07
N VAL A 250 8.51 8.27 4.15
CA VAL A 250 7.42 9.23 4.40
C VAL A 250 6.08 8.51 4.36
N PHE A 251 5.70 7.84 5.44
CA PHE A 251 4.53 6.98 5.47
C PHE A 251 3.20 7.74 5.33
N ALA A 252 3.20 9.07 5.50
CA ALA A 252 2.06 9.95 5.24
C ALA A 252 1.83 10.29 3.74
N VAL A 253 1.81 9.28 2.86
CA VAL A 253 1.58 9.45 1.40
C VAL A 253 0.33 8.70 0.95
N GLY A 254 -0.53 9.39 0.20
CA GLY A 254 -1.62 8.76 -0.56
C GLY A 254 -3.02 8.95 0.01
N SER A 255 -3.98 8.23 -0.56
CA SER A 255 -5.43 8.40 -0.28
C SER A 255 -5.93 7.79 1.03
N HIS A 256 -5.10 7.07 1.78
CA HIS A 256 -5.46 6.55 3.10
C HIS A 256 -5.26 7.58 4.23
N VAL A 257 -4.45 8.61 4.00
CA VAL A 257 -4.03 9.55 5.05
C VAL A 257 -5.02 10.71 5.14
N ALA A 258 -5.84 10.74 6.19
CA ALA A 258 -6.88 11.75 6.36
C ALA A 258 -6.35 13.09 6.92
N HIS A 259 -5.38 13.05 7.84
CA HIS A 259 -4.90 14.22 8.59
C HIS A 259 -3.51 13.96 9.20
N ILE A 260 -2.82 15.03 9.60
CA ILE A 260 -1.57 14.98 10.38
C ILE A 260 -1.87 15.60 11.76
N ASN A 261 -1.84 14.77 12.80
CA ASN A 261 -2.16 15.17 14.17
C ASN A 261 -1.30 16.35 14.65
N GLY A 262 -1.94 17.34 15.29
CA GLY A 262 -1.28 18.53 15.84
C GLY A 262 -1.13 19.70 14.87
N LEU A 263 -1.54 19.55 13.61
CA LEU A 263 -1.61 20.63 12.62
C LEU A 263 -3.05 21.09 12.41
N THR A 264 -3.25 22.29 11.87
CA THR A 264 -4.55 22.67 11.30
C THR A 264 -4.87 21.85 10.04
N SER A 265 -6.14 21.79 9.66
CA SER A 265 -6.56 21.13 8.41
C SER A 265 -5.92 21.74 7.16
N GLU A 266 -5.52 23.01 7.20
CA GLU A 266 -4.83 23.68 6.09
C GLU A 266 -3.35 23.30 6.03
N GLU A 267 -2.61 23.36 7.14
CA GLU A 267 -1.21 22.94 7.19
C GLU A 267 -1.07 21.46 6.85
N SER A 268 -1.91 20.61 7.46
CA SER A 268 -1.96 19.17 7.18
C SER A 268 -2.22 18.89 5.70
N ARG A 269 -3.15 19.61 5.05
CA ARG A 269 -3.40 19.48 3.61
C ARG A 269 -2.17 19.83 2.79
N HIS A 270 -1.49 20.93 3.08
CA HIS A 270 -0.28 21.34 2.35
C HIS A 270 0.87 20.33 2.47
N PHE A 271 1.12 19.79 3.67
CA PHE A 271 2.12 18.73 3.84
C PHE A 271 1.76 17.45 3.09
N LEU A 272 0.49 16.99 3.15
CA LEU A 272 0.06 15.77 2.44
C LEU A 272 0.09 15.92 0.92
N ASP A 273 -0.35 17.06 0.37
CA ASP A 273 -0.24 17.36 -1.06
C ASP A 273 1.25 17.43 -1.49
N TRP A 274 2.15 17.97 -0.66
CA TRP A 274 3.60 18.01 -0.92
C TRP A 274 4.29 16.64 -0.83
N PHE A 275 3.96 15.81 0.15
CA PHE A 275 4.51 14.45 0.26
C PHE A 275 4.11 13.59 -0.95
N VAL A 276 2.88 13.73 -1.45
CA VAL A 276 2.47 13.14 -2.73
C VAL A 276 3.29 13.73 -3.89
N GLN A 277 3.50 15.05 -3.94
CA GLN A 277 4.30 15.71 -4.97
C GLN A 277 5.73 15.15 -5.06
N LEU A 278 6.41 14.96 -3.92
CA LEU A 278 7.77 14.42 -3.84
C LEU A 278 7.91 13.03 -4.49
N VAL A 279 6.87 12.19 -4.42
CA VAL A 279 6.86 10.86 -5.05
C VAL A 279 6.49 10.94 -6.53
N VAL A 280 5.45 11.70 -6.87
CA VAL A 280 4.85 11.66 -8.21
C VAL A 280 5.53 12.57 -9.25
N GLU A 281 6.31 13.56 -8.82
CA GLU A 281 7.10 14.44 -9.71
C GLU A 281 8.59 14.11 -9.73
N ASN A 282 9.07 13.21 -8.87
CA ASN A 282 10.43 12.67 -8.93
C ASN A 282 10.44 11.41 -9.82
N HIS A 283 11.03 11.53 -11.02
CA HIS A 283 11.10 10.44 -11.98
C HIS A 283 12.09 9.34 -11.60
N ASP A 284 13.14 9.63 -10.83
CA ASP A 284 14.16 8.64 -10.46
C ASP A 284 13.62 7.59 -9.46
N LEU A 285 12.57 7.96 -8.71
CA LEU A 285 11.86 7.10 -7.75
C LEU A 285 10.76 6.24 -8.39
N GLN A 286 10.58 6.27 -9.71
CA GLN A 286 9.45 5.62 -10.39
C GLN A 286 9.91 4.52 -11.37
N VAL A 287 9.39 3.30 -11.17
CA VAL A 287 9.49 2.20 -12.13
C VAL A 287 8.09 1.83 -12.66
N ARG A 288 7.90 1.89 -13.98
CA ARG A 288 6.63 1.50 -14.63
C ARG A 288 6.73 0.09 -15.22
N HIS A 289 6.38 -0.92 -14.43
CA HIS A 289 6.38 -2.30 -14.91
C HIS A 289 5.29 -2.54 -15.97
N LYS A 290 5.69 -3.07 -17.13
CA LYS A 290 4.77 -3.61 -18.14
C LYS A 290 4.67 -5.13 -17.95
N TRP A 291 3.44 -5.60 -17.78
CA TRP A 291 3.11 -7.02 -17.72
C TRP A 291 3.11 -7.59 -19.15
N HIS A 292 3.79 -8.72 -19.36
CA HIS A 292 4.05 -9.30 -20.67
C HIS A 292 3.54 -10.72 -20.81
N ASN A 293 3.54 -11.52 -19.74
CA ASN A 293 3.01 -12.88 -19.72
C ASN A 293 1.96 -13.06 -18.63
N VAL A 294 1.10 -14.08 -18.80
CA VAL A 294 0.36 -14.65 -17.66
C VAL A 294 1.39 -15.20 -16.66
N ASN A 295 1.06 -15.12 -15.37
CA ASN A 295 1.95 -15.43 -14.25
C ASN A 295 3.27 -14.62 -14.21
N ASP A 296 3.34 -13.46 -14.88
CA ASP A 296 4.29 -12.43 -14.44
C ASP A 296 3.95 -12.00 -13.00
N VAL A 297 5.00 -11.76 -12.20
CA VAL A 297 4.92 -11.45 -10.76
C VAL A 297 5.68 -10.17 -10.43
N ALA A 298 5.11 -9.35 -9.56
CA ALA A 298 5.82 -8.31 -8.82
C ALA A 298 5.72 -8.57 -7.32
N ILE A 299 6.82 -8.33 -6.59
CA ILE A 299 6.88 -8.37 -5.11
C ILE A 299 7.48 -7.05 -4.61
N TRP A 300 6.83 -6.35 -3.68
CA TRP A 300 7.30 -5.06 -3.15
C TRP A 300 7.17 -4.93 -1.63
N ASP A 301 7.97 -4.03 -1.04
CA ASP A 301 7.96 -3.70 0.40
C ASP A 301 7.16 -2.42 0.68
N ASN A 302 5.95 -2.57 1.21
CA ASN A 302 5.04 -1.45 1.52
C ASN A 302 5.55 -0.52 2.64
N ARG A 303 6.58 -0.92 3.39
CA ARG A 303 7.19 -0.07 4.42
C ARG A 303 8.05 1.03 3.80
N SER A 304 8.32 0.98 2.50
CA SER A 304 9.08 2.01 1.77
C SER A 304 8.64 2.27 0.33
N VAL A 305 7.66 1.53 -0.21
CA VAL A 305 7.14 1.70 -1.57
C VAL A 305 5.68 2.17 -1.59
N TYR A 306 5.40 3.06 -2.54
CA TYR A 306 4.08 3.50 -2.95
C TYR A 306 3.82 3.04 -4.38
N HIS A 307 2.59 2.67 -4.69
CA HIS A 307 2.20 2.22 -6.01
C HIS A 307 0.83 2.79 -6.40
N ALA A 308 0.56 2.88 -7.71
CA ALA A 308 -0.73 3.31 -8.25
C ALA A 308 -1.15 2.40 -9.41
N ALA A 309 -2.38 1.89 -9.37
CA ALA A 309 -2.93 1.12 -10.48
C ALA A 309 -3.20 2.05 -11.67
N THR A 310 -2.47 1.87 -12.78
CA THR A 310 -2.77 2.61 -14.02
C THR A 310 -4.07 2.07 -14.64
N PRO A 311 -5.09 2.90 -14.88
CA PRO A 311 -6.41 2.50 -15.38
C PRO A 311 -6.63 2.95 -16.82
N ASP A 312 -5.58 2.97 -17.63
CA ASP A 312 -5.52 3.53 -18.98
C ASP A 312 -6.39 2.81 -20.05
N TYR A 313 -7.32 1.96 -19.63
CA TYR A 313 -8.13 1.08 -20.47
C TYR A 313 -9.63 1.10 -20.27
N VAL A 314 -10.14 1.45 -19.08
CA VAL A 314 -11.57 1.23 -18.74
C VAL A 314 -12.48 1.92 -19.77
N PHE A 315 -12.02 3.07 -20.28
CA PHE A 315 -12.70 3.94 -21.24
C PHE A 315 -12.32 3.66 -22.70
N GLN A 316 -11.32 2.81 -22.93
CA GLN A 316 -10.85 2.39 -24.25
C GLN A 316 -11.39 1.00 -24.66
N GLY A 317 -12.11 0.30 -23.77
CA GLY A 317 -12.82 -0.94 -24.09
C GLY A 317 -11.93 -2.19 -24.25
N LEU A 318 -10.72 -2.17 -23.70
CA LEU A 318 -9.61 -3.08 -24.03
C LEU A 318 -9.64 -4.45 -23.30
N GLY A 319 -10.81 -4.88 -22.82
CA GLY A 319 -10.99 -6.19 -22.18
C GLY A 319 -10.73 -6.21 -20.67
N GLU A 320 -10.37 -7.39 -20.15
CA GLU A 320 -10.41 -7.68 -18.71
C GLU A 320 -9.05 -8.11 -18.13
N ARG A 321 -8.73 -7.58 -16.95
CA ARG A 321 -7.53 -7.87 -16.14
C ARG A 321 -7.92 -8.74 -14.96
N SER A 322 -7.07 -9.70 -14.59
CA SER A 322 -7.15 -10.35 -13.28
C SER A 322 -5.76 -10.67 -12.73
N GLY A 323 -5.59 -10.53 -11.43
CA GLY A 323 -4.37 -10.95 -10.73
C GLY A 323 -4.68 -11.36 -9.30
N SER A 324 -4.01 -12.39 -8.79
CA SER A 324 -4.09 -12.82 -7.40
C SER A 324 -3.08 -12.05 -6.57
N ARG A 325 -3.56 -11.25 -5.62
CA ARG A 325 -2.72 -10.51 -4.68
C ARG A 325 -2.71 -11.17 -3.31
N THR A 326 -1.53 -11.30 -2.71
CA THR A 326 -1.34 -11.72 -1.31
C THR A 326 -0.53 -10.65 -0.60
N VAL A 327 -0.99 -10.28 0.60
CA VAL A 327 -0.42 -9.22 1.42
C VAL A 327 0.01 -9.84 2.75
N GLY A 328 1.29 -9.73 3.09
CA GLY A 328 1.80 -10.03 4.42
C GLY A 328 1.55 -8.85 5.35
N LEU A 329 1.28 -9.12 6.63
CA LEU A 329 1.38 -8.11 7.69
C LEU A 329 2.81 -8.07 8.21
N GLY A 330 3.31 -6.86 8.45
CA GLY A 330 4.60 -6.58 9.05
C GLY A 330 4.48 -6.21 10.52
N GLU A 331 5.20 -5.17 10.93
CA GLU A 331 5.19 -4.60 12.27
C GLU A 331 4.38 -3.30 12.38
N ARG A 332 3.89 -2.99 13.60
CA ARG A 332 3.36 -1.66 13.94
C ARG A 332 4.38 -0.57 13.54
N PRO A 333 4.00 0.45 12.75
CA PRO A 333 4.96 1.43 12.26
C PRO A 333 5.56 2.27 13.41
N TYR A 334 6.88 2.36 13.43
CA TYR A 334 7.65 3.10 14.44
C TYR A 334 8.68 4.02 13.77
N LEU A 335 9.20 4.97 14.54
CA LEU A 335 10.35 5.78 14.14
C LEU A 335 11.54 5.47 15.05
N ASP A 336 12.63 4.97 14.48
CA ASP A 336 13.93 4.92 15.16
C ASP A 336 14.74 6.16 14.74
N LEU A 337 15.24 6.90 15.73
CA LEU A 337 16.05 8.11 15.52
C LEU A 337 17.54 7.83 15.32
N GLN A 338 17.99 6.60 15.57
CA GLN A 338 19.39 6.17 15.44
C GLN A 338 19.67 5.38 14.15
N SER A 339 18.63 5.01 13.38
CA SER A 339 18.77 4.32 12.08
C SER A 339 19.15 5.19 10.89
#